data_AF-A0A2P5FQB1-F1
#
_entry.id   AF-A0A2P5FQB1-F1
#
_cell.length_a   1.000
_cell.length_b   1.000
_cell.length_c   1.000
_cell.angle_alpha   90.00
_cell.angle_beta   90.00
_cell.angle_gamma   90.00
#
_symmetry.space_group_name_H-M   'P 1'
#
loop_
_entity.id
_entity.type
_entity.pdbx_description
1 polymer ?
#
loop_
_entity_poly.entity_id
_entity_poly.type
_entity_poly.pdbx_seq_one_letter_code
_entity_poly.pdbx_strand_id
1 'polypeptide(L)'
;MIGDAQMIRMDKLSEEDCLLLLSEIALRIPTGSDNQYFQLRDFRNLNRLRDIYLTNLGTKEHVDEAKEAQLQNKTALTDLSLFFRDDDTEAGQTHTDVLEALKPHPNLTSLLISYYRGPSISPSWMTSLVNLKKLHLRRSHYESLPSLGKLQSLEELVIGRSSSLKRLGPEFLGVEIVHGQPILVPGTILFPKLKEIFIERASALCEWVGVPGWNVNYPLKIMPRLESLTLRRCSSLESLPDFLESTPLKYLSISGSQAMCESCKEETGKDWPKIRHVPRIYVTMY
;
A
#
# COMPACT_ATOMS: atom_id res chain seq x y z
N MET A 1 31.81 8.99 19.74
CA MET A 1 30.37 9.29 19.63
C MET A 1 29.94 8.84 18.26
N ILE A 2 29.31 7.68 18.17
CA ILE A 2 28.85 7.06 16.92
C ILE A 2 27.60 7.83 16.49
N GLY A 3 27.59 8.22 15.22
CA GLY A 3 26.63 9.15 14.63
C GLY A 3 25.20 8.63 14.61
N ASP A 4 24.30 9.56 14.87
CA ASP A 4 22.85 9.38 14.75
C ASP A 4 22.48 9.08 13.30
N ALA A 5 21.88 7.91 13.09
CA ALA A 5 21.12 7.62 11.89
C ALA A 5 19.94 8.59 11.83
N GLN A 6 20.01 9.60 10.96
CA GLN A 6 18.86 10.43 10.61
C GLN A 6 17.84 9.55 9.88
N MET A 7 16.83 9.07 10.61
CA MET A 7 15.60 8.58 10.01
C MET A 7 14.90 9.74 9.31
N ILE A 8 14.84 9.69 7.99
CA ILE A 8 14.01 10.59 7.18
C ILE A 8 12.56 10.34 7.57
N ARG A 9 11.93 11.39 8.10
CA ARG A 9 10.56 11.38 8.59
C ARG A 9 9.61 11.57 7.40
N MET A 10 8.91 10.51 7.00
CA MET A 10 8.00 10.52 5.84
C MET A 10 6.79 11.44 6.02
N ASP A 11 6.51 11.88 7.25
CA ASP A 11 5.46 12.85 7.62
C ASP A 11 5.67 14.27 7.06
N LYS A 12 6.85 14.54 6.47
CA LYS A 12 7.25 15.84 5.90
C LYS A 12 7.40 15.90 4.39
N LEU A 13 7.28 14.80 3.66
CA LEU A 13 7.38 14.85 2.19
C LEU A 13 6.03 15.32 1.62
N SER A 14 6.03 16.49 1.00
CA SER A 14 4.91 16.97 0.21
C SER A 14 4.73 16.10 -1.04
N GLU A 15 3.58 16.20 -1.67
CA GLU A 15 3.33 15.54 -2.95
C GLU A 15 4.33 15.99 -4.03
N GLU A 16 4.76 17.26 -3.98
CA GLU A 16 5.80 17.83 -4.84
C GLU A 16 7.18 17.20 -4.56
N ASP A 17 7.54 16.92 -3.31
CA ASP A 17 8.81 16.27 -2.97
C ASP A 17 8.88 14.84 -3.50
N CYS A 18 7.74 14.12 -3.49
CA CYS A 18 7.65 12.80 -4.10
C CYS A 18 7.74 12.87 -5.63
N LEU A 19 7.15 13.88 -6.26
CA LEU A 19 7.22 14.10 -7.71
C LEU A 19 8.63 14.53 -8.16
N LEU A 20 9.33 15.31 -7.34
CA LEU A 20 10.72 15.73 -7.57
C LEU A 20 11.67 14.53 -7.49
N LEU A 21 11.52 13.65 -6.48
CA LEU A 21 12.32 12.42 -6.35
C LEU A 21 12.11 11.44 -7.53
N LEU A 22 10.91 11.44 -8.12
CA LEU A 22 10.56 10.60 -9.27
C LEU A 22 10.98 11.22 -10.61
N SER A 23 11.11 12.55 -10.68
CA SER A 23 11.57 13.26 -11.88
C SER A 23 13.06 13.03 -12.19
N GLU A 24 13.87 12.67 -11.19
CA GLU A 24 15.30 12.38 -11.35
C GLU A 24 15.59 11.00 -11.99
N ILE A 25 14.60 10.10 -12.10
CA ILE A 25 14.79 8.70 -12.59
C ILE A 25 13.94 8.40 -13.86
N ALA A 26 13.17 9.34 -14.37
CA ALA A 26 12.14 9.05 -15.36
C ALA A 26 12.66 8.75 -16.79
N LEU A 27 12.61 7.48 -17.20
CA LEU A 27 12.36 7.12 -18.61
C LEU A 27 10.87 7.37 -18.90
N ARG A 28 10.57 8.40 -19.69
CA ARG A 28 9.20 8.70 -20.14
C ARG A 28 8.82 7.78 -21.29
N ILE A 29 7.65 7.14 -21.22
CA ILE A 29 6.95 6.60 -22.39
C ILE A 29 5.87 7.63 -22.79
N PRO A 30 6.02 8.33 -23.93
CA PRO A 30 5.00 9.25 -24.44
C PRO A 30 3.95 8.49 -25.27
N THR A 31 2.71 8.98 -25.21
CA THR A 31 1.62 8.51 -26.07
C THR A 31 1.49 9.45 -27.26
N GLY A 32 2.03 9.05 -28.42
CA GLY A 32 1.93 9.82 -29.68
C GLY A 32 2.64 9.12 -30.84
N SER A 33 2.05 9.19 -32.03
CA SER A 33 2.36 8.43 -33.25
C SER A 33 3.68 8.75 -33.97
N ASP A 34 4.66 9.33 -33.29
CA ASP A 34 5.99 9.58 -33.86
C ASP A 34 6.97 8.48 -33.40
N ASN A 35 7.37 7.63 -34.35
CA ASN A 35 8.21 6.42 -34.22
C ASN A 35 9.68 6.68 -33.80
N GLN A 36 9.95 7.59 -32.85
CA GLN A 36 11.31 7.85 -32.34
C GLN A 36 11.48 7.76 -30.82
N TYR A 37 10.45 7.32 -30.08
CA TYR A 37 10.49 7.26 -28.61
C TYR A 37 10.50 5.83 -28.05
N PHE A 38 11.06 5.69 -26.85
CA PHE A 38 11.23 4.42 -26.11
C PHE A 38 9.86 3.85 -25.70
N GLN A 39 9.53 2.66 -26.21
CA GLN A 39 8.27 1.96 -25.96
C GLN A 39 8.38 1.01 -24.76
N LEU A 40 7.23 0.56 -24.22
CA LEU A 40 7.25 -0.37 -23.09
C LEU A 40 7.90 -1.72 -23.49
N ARG A 41 7.70 -2.16 -24.74
CA ARG A 41 8.34 -3.37 -25.27
C ARG A 41 9.87 -3.31 -25.27
N ASP A 42 10.46 -2.12 -25.37
CA ASP A 42 11.92 -1.94 -25.46
C ASP A 42 12.64 -2.33 -24.16
N PHE A 43 11.91 -2.33 -23.04
CA PHE A 43 12.41 -2.85 -21.77
C PHE A 43 12.87 -4.30 -21.89
N ARG A 44 12.37 -5.12 -22.83
CA ARG A 44 12.74 -6.54 -22.99
C ARG A 44 14.25 -6.81 -22.97
N ASN A 45 15.05 -5.88 -23.49
CA ASN A 45 16.51 -6.03 -23.62
C ASN A 45 17.29 -5.43 -22.43
N LEU A 46 16.61 -4.69 -21.55
CA LEU A 46 17.21 -3.97 -20.42
C LEU A 46 17.18 -4.80 -19.14
N ASN A 47 18.01 -5.85 -19.07
CA ASN A 47 17.98 -6.82 -17.96
C ASN A 47 18.83 -6.45 -16.74
N ARG A 48 19.62 -5.38 -16.83
CA ARG A 48 20.47 -4.88 -15.74
C ARG A 48 19.86 -3.72 -14.97
N LEU A 49 18.70 -3.22 -15.39
CA LEU A 49 18.00 -2.14 -14.70
C LEU A 49 17.50 -2.63 -13.34
N ARG A 50 17.83 -1.86 -12.31
CA ARG A 50 17.34 -2.06 -10.94
C ARG A 50 16.06 -1.30 -10.67
N ASP A 51 15.93 -0.14 -11.31
CA ASP A 51 14.84 0.79 -11.07
C ASP A 51 14.13 1.05 -12.40
N ILE A 52 12.81 0.86 -12.42
CA ILE A 52 11.97 1.12 -13.59
C ILE A 52 10.83 2.03 -13.18
N TYR A 53 10.70 3.12 -13.93
CA TYR A 53 9.63 4.11 -13.79
C TYR A 53 8.83 4.15 -15.10
N LEU A 54 7.54 3.82 -15.03
CA LEU A 54 6.63 3.77 -16.19
C LEU A 54 5.48 4.74 -15.99
N THR A 55 5.25 5.59 -16.98
CA THR A 55 4.17 6.60 -16.97
C THR A 55 3.20 6.40 -18.11
N ASN A 56 2.02 7.01 -17.98
CA ASN A 56 0.98 7.00 -19.00
C ASN A 56 0.52 5.58 -19.38
N LEU A 57 0.58 4.65 -18.42
CA LEU A 57 0.09 3.28 -18.59
C LEU A 57 -1.44 3.26 -18.67
N GLY A 58 -1.99 2.24 -19.35
CA GLY A 58 -3.44 2.01 -19.38
C GLY A 58 -4.11 2.16 -20.75
N THR A 59 -3.34 2.16 -21.84
CA THR A 59 -3.91 2.01 -23.20
C THR A 59 -3.96 0.53 -23.60
N LYS A 60 -4.75 0.19 -24.62
CA LYS A 60 -4.87 -1.21 -25.09
C LYS A 60 -3.54 -1.75 -25.64
N GLU A 61 -2.74 -0.90 -26.26
CA GLU A 61 -1.41 -1.24 -26.80
C GLU A 61 -0.45 -1.65 -25.68
N HIS A 62 -0.55 -1.02 -24.50
CA HIS A 62 0.31 -1.34 -23.36
C HIS A 62 0.11 -2.76 -22.84
N VAL A 63 -1.02 -3.42 -23.10
CA VAL A 63 -1.26 -4.80 -22.63
C VAL A 63 -0.26 -5.76 -23.29
N ASP A 64 -0.09 -5.66 -24.61
CA ASP A 64 0.84 -6.52 -25.34
C ASP A 64 2.29 -6.07 -25.14
N GLU A 65 2.55 -4.76 -25.08
CA GLU A 65 3.90 -4.26 -24.78
C GLU A 65 4.38 -4.64 -23.37
N ALA A 66 3.48 -4.67 -22.37
CA ALA A 66 3.81 -5.11 -21.02
C ALA A 66 4.25 -6.59 -20.98
N LYS A 67 3.60 -7.45 -21.77
CA LYS A 67 4.01 -8.86 -21.93
C LYS A 67 5.39 -8.95 -22.59
N GLU A 68 5.63 -8.15 -23.62
CA GLU A 68 6.92 -8.09 -24.32
C GLU A 68 8.05 -7.55 -23.44
N ALA A 69 7.76 -6.63 -22.51
CA ALA A 69 8.73 -6.06 -21.57
C ALA A 69 9.37 -7.10 -20.65
N GLN A 70 8.69 -8.24 -20.42
CA GLN A 70 9.16 -9.39 -19.65
C GLN A 70 9.74 -9.01 -18.27
N LEU A 71 9.04 -8.15 -17.50
CA LEU A 71 9.52 -7.71 -16.19
C LEU A 71 9.77 -8.89 -15.21
N GLN A 72 9.02 -9.99 -15.36
CA GLN A 72 9.23 -11.23 -14.61
C GLN A 72 10.60 -11.89 -14.83
N ASN A 73 11.31 -11.58 -15.93
CA ASN A 73 12.64 -12.12 -16.23
C ASN A 73 13.77 -11.21 -15.71
N LYS A 74 13.43 -10.02 -15.20
CA LYS A 74 14.40 -9.00 -14.79
C LYS A 74 14.85 -9.23 -13.34
N THR A 75 15.79 -10.16 -13.17
CA THR A 75 16.32 -10.54 -11.85
C THR A 75 16.99 -9.39 -11.09
N ALA A 76 17.50 -8.38 -11.81
CA ALA A 76 18.12 -7.19 -11.23
C ALA A 76 17.12 -6.12 -10.76
N LEU A 77 15.86 -6.18 -11.20
CA LEU A 77 14.82 -5.20 -10.88
C LEU A 77 14.45 -5.28 -9.39
N THR A 78 14.67 -4.20 -8.65
CA THR A 78 14.36 -4.05 -7.23
C THR A 78 13.29 -3.01 -6.96
N ASP A 79 13.12 -2.03 -7.84
CA ASP A 79 12.22 -0.89 -7.65
C ASP A 79 11.38 -0.64 -8.91
N LEU A 80 10.05 -0.66 -8.74
CA LEU A 80 9.10 -0.50 -9.83
C LEU A 80 8.06 0.56 -9.48
N SER A 81 7.95 1.56 -10.35
CA SER A 81 7.00 2.66 -10.22
C SER A 81 6.08 2.71 -11.44
N LEU A 82 4.78 2.54 -11.20
CA LEU A 82 3.75 2.45 -12.23
C LEU A 82 2.77 3.61 -12.10
N PHE A 83 2.70 4.46 -13.12
CA PHE A 83 1.80 5.60 -13.20
C PHE A 83 0.84 5.39 -14.36
N PHE A 84 -0.41 5.13 -14.01
CA PHE A 84 -1.49 5.01 -14.99
C PHE A 84 -1.99 6.39 -15.42
N ARG A 85 -2.63 6.42 -16.59
CA ARG A 85 -3.31 7.61 -17.11
C ARG A 85 -4.50 7.96 -16.22
N ASP A 86 -4.76 9.24 -16.11
CA ASP A 86 -5.93 9.78 -15.40
C ASP A 86 -6.87 10.42 -16.44
N ASP A 87 -7.38 9.61 -17.38
CA ASP A 87 -8.41 10.03 -18.31
C ASP A 87 -9.77 9.41 -17.93
N ASP A 88 -10.85 10.18 -18.12
CA ASP A 88 -12.22 9.84 -17.68
C ASP A 88 -12.91 8.75 -18.52
N THR A 89 -12.16 8.01 -19.32
CA THR A 89 -12.71 6.94 -20.15
C THR A 89 -12.88 5.66 -19.34
N GLU A 90 -13.67 4.69 -19.83
CA GLU A 90 -13.93 3.37 -19.21
C GLU A 90 -12.66 2.48 -19.12
N ALA A 91 -11.59 3.00 -18.54
CA ALA A 91 -10.23 2.47 -18.58
C ALA A 91 -9.93 1.45 -17.45
N GLY A 92 -10.88 1.21 -16.54
CA GLY A 92 -10.66 0.36 -15.37
C GLY A 92 -10.16 -1.04 -15.74
N GLN A 93 -10.83 -1.72 -16.68
CA GLN A 93 -10.40 -3.05 -17.12
C GLN A 93 -9.03 -3.01 -17.80
N THR A 94 -8.78 -2.00 -18.64
CA THR A 94 -7.47 -1.85 -19.33
C THR A 94 -6.33 -1.66 -18.33
N HIS A 95 -6.54 -0.88 -17.26
CA HIS A 95 -5.54 -0.72 -16.20
C HIS A 95 -5.24 -2.06 -15.51
N THR A 96 -6.28 -2.85 -15.23
CA THR A 96 -6.14 -4.19 -14.65
C THR A 96 -5.34 -5.10 -15.58
N ASP A 97 -5.67 -5.14 -16.86
CA ASP A 97 -5.01 -6.01 -17.84
C ASP A 97 -3.52 -5.63 -18.01
N VAL A 98 -3.21 -4.33 -18.06
CA VAL A 98 -1.83 -3.83 -18.10
C VAL A 98 -1.09 -4.18 -16.80
N LEU A 99 -1.71 -3.98 -15.64
CA LEU A 99 -1.09 -4.29 -14.34
C LEU A 99 -0.80 -5.80 -14.20
N GLU A 100 -1.72 -6.66 -14.66
CA GLU A 100 -1.54 -8.11 -14.68
C GLU A 100 -0.38 -8.51 -15.61
N ALA A 101 -0.33 -7.93 -16.82
CA ALA A 101 0.71 -8.20 -17.82
C ALA A 101 2.11 -7.74 -17.40
N LEU A 102 2.21 -6.68 -16.60
CA LEU A 102 3.47 -6.13 -16.09
C LEU A 102 4.17 -7.00 -15.04
N LYS A 103 3.57 -8.13 -14.61
CA LYS A 103 4.07 -9.05 -13.58
C LYS A 103 5.60 -8.95 -13.35
N PRO A 104 6.04 -8.37 -12.21
CA PRO A 104 7.46 -8.17 -11.95
C PRO A 104 8.15 -9.45 -11.45
N HIS A 105 9.48 -9.45 -11.49
CA HIS A 105 10.27 -10.52 -10.88
C HIS A 105 10.09 -10.52 -9.34
N PRO A 106 10.02 -11.68 -8.65
CA PRO A 106 9.89 -11.77 -7.19
C PRO A 106 11.02 -11.15 -6.35
N ASN A 107 12.06 -10.60 -6.99
CA ASN A 107 13.16 -9.90 -6.32
C ASN A 107 12.81 -8.44 -6.02
N LEU A 108 11.68 -7.96 -6.55
CA LEU A 108 11.19 -6.62 -6.33
C LEU A 108 11.08 -6.33 -4.82
N THR A 109 11.69 -5.24 -4.40
CA THR A 109 11.71 -4.78 -3.00
C THR A 109 10.83 -3.56 -2.79
N SER A 110 10.55 -2.78 -3.83
CA SER A 110 9.73 -1.57 -3.78
C SER A 110 8.76 -1.51 -4.95
N LEU A 111 7.49 -1.28 -4.65
CA LEU A 111 6.42 -1.13 -5.64
C LEU A 111 5.59 0.12 -5.35
N LEU A 112 5.52 1.02 -6.31
CA LEU A 112 4.61 2.17 -6.31
C LEU A 112 3.61 2.02 -7.46
N ILE A 113 2.32 2.10 -7.13
CA ILE A 113 1.23 2.14 -8.10
C ILE A 113 0.45 3.43 -7.87
N SER A 114 0.35 4.25 -8.91
CA SER A 114 -0.38 5.51 -8.88
C SER A 114 -1.42 5.61 -10.00
N TYR A 115 -2.54 6.27 -9.71
CA TYR A 115 -3.64 6.52 -10.67
C TYR A 115 -4.32 5.26 -11.22
N TYR A 116 -4.17 4.12 -10.54
CA TYR A 116 -4.85 2.89 -10.94
C TYR A 116 -6.37 3.01 -10.73
N ARG A 117 -7.14 2.84 -11.82
CA ARG A 117 -8.61 2.95 -11.84
C ARG A 117 -9.31 1.60 -12.08
N GLY A 118 -8.56 0.49 -12.05
CA GLY A 118 -9.17 -0.83 -12.21
C GLY A 118 -10.06 -1.22 -11.03
N PRO A 119 -10.99 -2.18 -11.23
CA PRO A 119 -11.82 -2.71 -10.16
C PRO A 119 -10.97 -3.22 -8.99
N SER A 120 -11.61 -3.42 -7.82
CA SER A 120 -11.01 -3.92 -6.57
C SER A 120 -10.40 -5.34 -6.65
N ILE A 121 -10.24 -5.89 -7.86
CA ILE A 121 -9.54 -7.14 -8.11
C ILE A 121 -8.04 -6.84 -8.13
N SER A 122 -7.32 -7.55 -7.27
CA SER A 122 -5.86 -7.51 -7.23
C SER A 122 -5.26 -8.29 -8.38
N PRO A 123 -4.13 -7.84 -8.96
CA PRO A 123 -3.37 -8.69 -9.87
C PRO A 123 -2.91 -9.96 -9.16
N SER A 124 -2.86 -11.06 -9.91
CA SER A 124 -2.61 -12.42 -9.37
C SER A 124 -1.25 -12.55 -8.71
N TRP A 125 -0.30 -11.72 -9.13
CA TRP A 125 1.09 -11.78 -8.71
C TRP A 125 1.40 -10.95 -7.45
N MET A 126 0.56 -10.01 -7.01
CA MET A 126 0.94 -9.06 -5.95
C MET A 126 1.32 -9.74 -4.63
N THR A 127 0.55 -10.75 -4.21
CA THR A 127 0.81 -11.50 -2.97
C THR A 127 1.96 -12.50 -3.10
N SER A 128 2.46 -12.74 -4.32
CA SER A 128 3.62 -13.61 -4.60
C SER A 128 4.98 -12.88 -4.48
N LEU A 129 4.97 -11.57 -4.23
CA LEU A 129 6.19 -10.77 -4.09
C LEU A 129 6.82 -10.93 -2.70
N VAL A 130 7.44 -12.09 -2.49
CA VAL A 130 8.02 -12.52 -1.20
C VAL A 130 9.12 -11.60 -0.66
N ASN A 131 9.79 -10.83 -1.53
CA ASN A 131 10.85 -9.88 -1.15
C ASN A 131 10.38 -8.42 -1.07
N LEU A 132 9.10 -8.14 -1.32
CA LEU A 132 8.57 -6.79 -1.31
C LEU A 132 8.64 -6.21 0.10
N LYS A 133 9.37 -5.10 0.26
CA LYS A 133 9.54 -4.37 1.52
C LYS A 133 8.69 -3.11 1.58
N LYS A 134 8.47 -2.45 0.44
CA LYS A 134 7.72 -1.20 0.35
C LYS A 134 6.60 -1.33 -0.66
N LEU A 135 5.38 -1.01 -0.24
CA LEU A 135 4.21 -0.96 -1.11
C LEU A 135 3.52 0.39 -0.96
N HIS A 136 3.51 1.16 -2.03
CA HIS A 136 2.85 2.47 -2.09
C HIS A 136 1.70 2.41 -3.09
N LEU A 137 0.49 2.66 -2.60
CA LEU A 137 -0.72 2.75 -3.40
C LEU A 137 -1.23 4.19 -3.32
N ARG A 138 -1.15 4.92 -4.43
CA ARG A 138 -1.53 6.34 -4.48
C ARG A 138 -2.61 6.59 -5.51
N ARG A 139 -3.57 7.47 -5.20
CA ARG A 139 -4.65 7.83 -6.14
C ARG A 139 -5.32 6.61 -6.79
N SER A 140 -5.49 5.54 -6.02
CA SER A 140 -6.02 4.28 -6.50
C SER A 140 -7.52 4.19 -6.24
N HIS A 141 -8.25 3.50 -7.11
CA HIS A 141 -9.68 3.25 -6.97
C HIS A 141 -10.02 1.91 -6.28
N TYR A 142 -9.06 1.28 -5.60
CA TYR A 142 -9.35 0.08 -4.79
C TYR A 142 -10.44 0.39 -3.76
N GLU A 143 -11.57 -0.34 -3.79
CA GLU A 143 -12.56 -0.27 -2.72
C GLU A 143 -12.16 -1.10 -1.49
N SER A 144 -11.46 -2.21 -1.75
CA SER A 144 -10.78 -3.04 -0.77
C SER A 144 -9.40 -3.43 -1.31
N LEU A 145 -8.46 -3.64 -0.40
CA LEU A 145 -7.11 -4.07 -0.77
C LEU A 145 -7.02 -5.61 -0.81
N PRO A 146 -6.11 -6.16 -1.63
CA PRO A 146 -5.77 -7.58 -1.59
C PRO A 146 -5.28 -8.04 -0.22
N SER A 147 -5.09 -9.36 -0.11
CA SER A 147 -4.45 -10.07 1.00
C SER A 147 -2.97 -9.73 1.21
N LEU A 148 -2.69 -8.46 1.43
CA LEU A 148 -1.37 -7.90 1.69
C LEU A 148 -0.76 -8.49 2.98
N GLY A 149 -1.57 -8.97 3.92
CA GLY A 149 -1.08 -9.63 5.15
C GLY A 149 -0.29 -10.91 4.91
N LYS A 150 -0.39 -11.49 3.72
CA LYS A 150 0.41 -12.64 3.28
C LYS A 150 1.84 -12.26 2.86
N LEU A 151 2.14 -10.96 2.68
CA LEU A 151 3.47 -10.49 2.31
C LEU A 151 4.45 -10.59 3.50
N GLN A 152 5.37 -11.54 3.41
CA GLN A 152 6.28 -11.91 4.52
C GLN A 152 7.46 -10.94 4.72
N SER A 153 7.72 -10.06 3.75
CA SER A 153 8.84 -9.12 3.82
C SER A 153 8.41 -7.65 3.89
N LEU A 154 7.10 -7.36 3.84
CA LEU A 154 6.62 -5.98 3.79
C LEU A 154 6.98 -5.27 5.09
N GLU A 155 7.68 -4.14 4.98
CA GLU A 155 8.15 -3.30 6.08
C GLU A 155 7.37 -1.97 6.12
N GLU A 156 6.90 -1.49 4.97
CA GLU A 156 6.29 -0.17 4.81
C GLU A 156 5.08 -0.25 3.87
N LEU A 157 3.93 0.23 4.33
CA LEU A 157 2.70 0.36 3.54
C LEU A 157 2.22 1.81 3.54
N VAL A 158 2.14 2.39 2.35
CA VAL A 158 1.64 3.76 2.14
C VAL A 158 0.39 3.71 1.28
N ILE A 159 -0.70 4.27 1.78
CA ILE A 159 -1.96 4.46 1.05
C ILE A 159 -2.25 5.96 1.01
N GLY A 160 -2.23 6.57 -0.17
CA GLY A 160 -2.37 8.01 -0.33
C GLY A 160 -3.47 8.37 -1.31
N ARG A 161 -4.33 9.34 -0.96
CA ARG A 161 -5.36 9.89 -1.86
C ARG A 161 -6.27 8.81 -2.48
N SER A 162 -6.60 7.77 -1.71
CA SER A 162 -7.40 6.62 -2.16
C SER A 162 -8.88 6.86 -1.84
N SER A 163 -9.58 7.63 -2.67
CA SER A 163 -10.95 8.07 -2.41
C SER A 163 -12.00 6.96 -2.45
N SER A 164 -11.68 5.81 -3.04
CA SER A 164 -12.62 4.68 -3.13
C SER A 164 -12.45 3.64 -2.04
N LEU A 165 -11.34 3.65 -1.29
CA LEU A 165 -11.03 2.64 -0.28
C LEU A 165 -12.02 2.75 0.87
N LYS A 166 -12.88 1.74 1.03
CA LYS A 166 -13.96 1.72 2.03
C LYS A 166 -13.58 0.95 3.28
N ARG A 167 -12.83 -0.15 3.11
CA ARG A 167 -12.56 -1.10 4.19
C ARG A 167 -11.14 -1.67 4.16
N LEU A 168 -10.57 -1.85 5.35
CA LEU A 168 -9.45 -2.72 5.65
C LEU A 168 -9.94 -3.83 6.60
N GLY A 169 -10.30 -5.00 6.06
CA GLY A 169 -10.85 -6.12 6.82
C GLY A 169 -10.01 -7.40 6.76
N PRO A 170 -10.61 -8.56 7.10
CA PRO A 170 -9.95 -9.87 7.00
C PRO A 170 -9.35 -10.15 5.62
N GLU A 171 -9.97 -9.68 4.55
CA GLU A 171 -9.47 -9.81 3.18
C GLU A 171 -8.09 -9.16 2.99
N PHE A 172 -7.87 -8.00 3.61
CA PHE A 172 -6.61 -7.25 3.60
C PHE A 172 -5.53 -8.00 4.41
N LEU A 173 -5.93 -8.57 5.54
CA LEU A 173 -5.09 -9.44 6.36
C LEU A 173 -4.76 -10.78 5.67
N GLY A 174 -5.54 -11.17 4.66
CA GLY A 174 -5.41 -12.46 3.99
C GLY A 174 -6.03 -13.62 4.76
N VAL A 175 -7.02 -13.32 5.60
CA VAL A 175 -7.79 -14.29 6.38
C VAL A 175 -9.11 -14.54 5.67
N GLU A 176 -9.37 -15.79 5.34
CA GLU A 176 -10.64 -16.21 4.76
C GLU A 176 -11.67 -16.42 5.86
N ILE A 177 -12.91 -15.94 5.63
CA ILE A 177 -14.03 -16.10 6.56
C ILE A 177 -15.05 -17.03 5.91
N VAL A 178 -15.34 -18.16 6.56
CA VAL A 178 -16.32 -19.16 6.11
C VAL A 178 -17.33 -19.38 7.22
N HIS A 179 -18.62 -19.23 6.90
CA HIS A 179 -19.72 -19.31 7.88
C HIS A 179 -19.54 -18.39 9.11
N GLY A 180 -18.96 -17.21 8.90
CA GLY A 180 -18.70 -16.23 9.98
C GLY A 180 -17.52 -16.60 10.88
N GLN A 181 -16.78 -17.66 10.56
CA GLN A 181 -15.59 -18.09 11.28
C GLN A 181 -14.35 -17.96 10.40
N PRO A 182 -13.23 -17.46 10.93
CA PRO A 182 -12.00 -17.34 10.17
C PRO A 182 -11.30 -18.70 10.04
N ILE A 183 -10.85 -19.00 8.83
CA ILE A 183 -10.00 -20.16 8.54
C ILE A 183 -8.55 -19.73 8.71
N LEU A 184 -7.88 -20.27 9.72
CA LEU A 184 -6.49 -19.95 10.01
C LEU A 184 -5.74 -21.13 10.61
N VAL A 185 -4.43 -21.14 10.38
CA VAL A 185 -3.51 -22.08 11.04
C VAL A 185 -3.06 -21.43 12.36
N PRO A 186 -3.22 -22.09 13.53
CA PRO A 186 -2.73 -21.56 14.79
C PRO A 186 -1.24 -21.18 14.72
N GLY A 187 -0.89 -20.01 15.26
CA GLY A 187 0.48 -19.49 15.21
C GLY A 187 0.81 -18.73 13.92
N THR A 188 -0.16 -18.54 13.02
CA THR A 188 0.01 -17.69 11.84
C THR A 188 0.44 -16.28 12.24
N ILE A 189 1.37 -15.71 11.47
CA ILE A 189 1.82 -14.33 11.62
C ILE A 189 1.47 -13.57 10.34
N LEU A 190 0.62 -12.55 10.47
CA LEU A 190 0.25 -11.67 9.38
C LEU A 190 1.10 -10.41 9.46
N PHE A 191 1.63 -9.97 8.31
CA PHE A 191 2.56 -8.85 8.25
C PHE A 191 3.74 -8.98 9.24
N PRO A 192 4.54 -10.06 9.16
CA PRO A 192 5.58 -10.36 10.16
C PRO A 192 6.68 -9.30 10.28
N LYS A 193 6.89 -8.48 9.23
CA LYS A 193 7.94 -7.45 9.18
C LYS A 193 7.42 -6.02 9.07
N LEU A 194 6.12 -5.80 9.03
CA LEU A 194 5.55 -4.48 8.79
C LEU A 194 5.85 -3.57 9.99
N LYS A 195 6.52 -2.45 9.72
CA LYS A 195 6.96 -1.46 10.71
C LYS A 195 6.14 -0.18 10.64
N GLU A 196 5.70 0.19 9.44
CA GLU A 196 5.04 1.46 9.21
C GLU A 196 3.80 1.31 8.32
N ILE A 197 2.70 1.89 8.79
CA ILE A 197 1.50 2.12 8.00
C ILE A 197 1.24 3.63 7.96
N PHE A 198 1.15 4.16 6.75
CA PHE A 198 0.78 5.55 6.51
C PHE A 198 -0.44 5.59 5.60
N ILE A 199 -1.55 6.14 6.09
CA ILE A 199 -2.77 6.34 5.31
C ILE A 199 -3.08 7.84 5.30
N GLU A 200 -3.09 8.43 4.12
CA GLU A 200 -3.46 9.84 3.93
C GLU A 200 -4.60 9.98 2.93
N ARG A 201 -5.58 10.84 3.26
CA ARG A 201 -6.68 11.24 2.35
C ARG A 201 -7.43 10.01 1.79
N ALA A 202 -7.70 9.04 2.64
CA ALA A 202 -8.62 7.93 2.36
C ALA A 202 -10.00 8.28 2.92
N SER A 203 -10.68 9.24 2.28
CA SER A 203 -11.90 9.84 2.84
C SER A 203 -13.08 8.87 2.90
N ALA A 204 -13.13 7.83 2.06
CA ALA A 204 -14.18 6.82 2.10
C ALA A 204 -13.89 5.66 3.05
N LEU A 205 -12.70 5.60 3.65
CA LEU A 205 -12.30 4.52 4.55
C LEU A 205 -13.11 4.67 5.84
N CYS A 206 -14.15 3.86 5.98
CA CYS A 206 -15.04 3.88 7.14
C CYS A 206 -14.81 2.70 8.08
N GLU A 207 -14.24 1.61 7.57
CA GLU A 207 -14.03 0.39 8.34
C GLU A 207 -12.56 -0.02 8.34
N TRP A 208 -11.95 -0.06 9.53
CA TRP A 208 -10.70 -0.79 9.74
C TRP A 208 -10.90 -1.81 10.85
N VAL A 209 -11.10 -3.05 10.43
CA VAL A 209 -11.46 -4.16 11.31
C VAL A 209 -10.40 -5.25 11.25
N GLY A 210 -10.21 -5.93 12.38
CA GLY A 210 -9.36 -7.10 12.48
C GLY A 210 -10.06 -8.37 11.97
N VAL A 211 -9.73 -9.48 12.61
CA VAL A 211 -10.42 -10.75 12.42
C VAL A 211 -11.66 -10.81 13.34
N PRO A 212 -12.83 -11.30 12.88
CA PRO A 212 -13.99 -11.47 13.76
C PRO A 212 -13.67 -12.31 15.00
N GLY A 213 -14.08 -11.83 16.18
CA GLY A 213 -13.82 -12.49 17.45
C GLY A 213 -12.36 -12.44 17.93
N TRP A 214 -11.53 -11.60 17.31
CA TRP A 214 -10.14 -11.40 17.74
C TRP A 214 -10.07 -10.93 19.21
N ASN A 215 -9.07 -11.44 19.94
CA ASN A 215 -8.69 -10.99 21.28
C ASN A 215 -7.20 -11.27 21.54
N VAL A 216 -6.65 -10.86 22.69
CA VAL A 216 -5.22 -11.04 23.02
C VAL A 216 -4.76 -12.50 23.11
N ASN A 217 -5.67 -13.44 23.38
CA ASN A 217 -5.38 -14.89 23.43
C ASN A 217 -5.62 -15.58 22.08
N TYR A 218 -5.95 -14.81 21.04
CA TYR A 218 -6.25 -15.35 19.73
C TYR A 218 -4.98 -15.97 19.12
N PRO A 219 -5.08 -17.15 18.47
CA PRO A 219 -3.92 -17.89 17.96
C PRO A 219 -3.32 -17.29 16.67
N LEU A 220 -3.29 -15.96 16.57
CA LEU A 220 -2.85 -15.18 15.41
C LEU A 220 -2.06 -13.96 15.90
N LYS A 221 -0.89 -13.72 15.31
CA LYS A 221 -0.15 -12.46 15.54
C LYS A 221 -0.35 -11.54 14.34
N ILE A 222 -0.96 -10.39 14.55
CA ILE A 222 -1.19 -9.38 13.52
C ILE A 222 -0.16 -8.26 13.71
N MET A 223 0.68 -8.03 12.70
CA MET A 223 1.64 -6.93 12.65
C MET A 223 2.56 -6.84 13.89
N PRO A 224 3.27 -7.92 14.27
CA PRO A 224 4.06 -7.98 15.52
C PRO A 224 5.28 -7.05 15.55
N ARG A 225 5.52 -6.27 14.50
CA ARG A 225 6.63 -5.32 14.38
C ARG A 225 6.18 -3.91 14.04
N LEU A 226 4.87 -3.62 14.08
CA LEU A 226 4.34 -2.30 13.73
C LEU A 226 4.77 -1.28 14.78
N GLU A 227 5.61 -0.34 14.39
CA GLU A 227 6.17 0.69 15.28
C GLU A 227 5.52 2.06 15.03
N SER A 228 5.04 2.32 13.81
CA SER A 228 4.48 3.62 13.40
C SER A 228 3.14 3.43 12.68
N LEU A 229 2.12 4.14 13.15
CA LEU A 229 0.84 4.27 12.48
C LEU A 229 0.49 5.74 12.29
N THR A 230 0.30 6.17 11.05
CA THR A 230 -0.16 7.52 10.72
C THR A 230 -1.45 7.47 9.90
N LEU A 231 -2.48 8.16 10.39
CA LEU A 231 -3.78 8.37 9.75
C LEU A 231 -4.01 9.86 9.56
N ARG A 232 -3.92 10.36 8.33
CA ARG A 232 -4.13 11.77 8.00
C ARG A 232 -5.33 11.93 7.10
N ARG A 233 -6.29 12.79 7.48
CA ARG A 233 -7.49 13.10 6.69
C ARG A 233 -8.27 11.85 6.25
N CYS A 234 -8.44 10.91 7.17
CA CYS A 234 -9.29 9.71 7.02
C CYS A 234 -10.64 9.99 7.71
N SER A 235 -11.45 10.84 7.09
CA SER A 235 -12.61 11.49 7.72
C SER A 235 -13.77 10.56 8.07
N SER A 236 -13.94 9.45 7.34
CA SER A 236 -15.02 8.49 7.58
C SER A 236 -14.65 7.38 8.55
N LEU A 237 -13.38 7.24 8.92
CA LEU A 237 -12.96 6.19 9.84
C LEU A 237 -13.36 6.61 11.26
N GLU A 238 -14.09 5.74 11.95
CA GLU A 238 -14.61 6.04 13.30
C GLU A 238 -14.04 5.15 14.40
N SER A 239 -13.28 4.11 14.04
CA SER A 239 -12.72 3.16 15.00
C SER A 239 -11.39 2.59 14.53
N LEU A 240 -10.49 2.32 15.47
CA LEU A 240 -9.30 1.50 15.26
C LEU A 240 -9.62 0.01 15.45
N PRO A 241 -8.84 -0.90 14.83
CA PRO A 241 -9.02 -2.34 15.06
C PRO A 241 -8.43 -2.79 16.41
N ASP A 242 -9.06 -3.76 17.04
CA ASP A 242 -8.72 -4.22 18.40
C ASP A 242 -7.30 -4.81 18.50
N PHE A 243 -6.78 -5.37 17.40
CA PHE A 243 -5.45 -5.98 17.40
C PHE A 243 -4.31 -4.99 17.69
N LEU A 244 -4.55 -3.69 17.55
CA LEU A 244 -3.56 -2.66 17.91
C LEU A 244 -3.13 -2.76 19.37
N GLU A 245 -4.00 -3.24 20.29
CA GLU A 245 -3.65 -3.44 21.70
C GLU A 245 -2.42 -4.35 21.89
N SER A 246 -2.18 -5.25 20.94
CA SER A 246 -1.07 -6.22 20.98
C SER A 246 0.15 -5.82 20.14
N THR A 247 0.10 -4.67 19.45
CA THR A 247 1.20 -4.21 18.58
C THR A 247 2.28 -3.49 19.37
N PRO A 248 3.56 -3.50 18.93
CA PRO A 248 4.64 -2.78 19.60
C PRO A 248 4.71 -1.31 19.16
N LEU A 249 3.55 -0.67 18.98
CA LEU A 249 3.47 0.69 18.45
C LEU A 249 4.24 1.67 19.34
N LYS A 250 5.14 2.43 18.72
CA LYS A 250 5.94 3.49 19.36
C LYS A 250 5.42 4.88 19.03
N TYR A 251 4.77 5.01 17.88
CA TYR A 251 4.27 6.27 17.36
C TYR A 251 2.89 6.10 16.72
N LEU A 252 1.93 6.90 17.17
CA LEU A 252 0.60 7.01 16.59
C LEU A 252 0.32 8.47 16.27
N SER A 253 -0.02 8.76 15.02
CA SER A 253 -0.48 10.09 14.60
C SER A 253 -1.82 9.99 13.89
N ILE A 254 -2.80 10.72 14.39
CA ILE A 254 -4.13 10.86 13.80
C ILE A 254 -4.37 12.35 13.58
N SER A 255 -4.60 12.76 12.35
CA SER A 255 -4.82 14.16 11.99
C SER A 255 -5.99 14.34 11.03
N GLY A 256 -6.76 15.40 11.18
CA GLY A 256 -7.82 15.77 10.23
C GLY A 256 -8.99 14.78 10.14
N SER A 257 -9.34 14.12 11.25
CA SER A 257 -10.54 13.27 11.37
C SER A 257 -11.22 13.48 12.72
N GLN A 258 -12.43 14.07 12.71
CA GLN A 258 -13.16 14.38 13.94
C GLN A 258 -13.57 13.12 14.70
N ALA A 259 -14.15 12.14 14.00
CA ALA A 259 -14.59 10.90 14.61
C ALA A 259 -13.42 10.15 15.27
N MET A 260 -12.25 10.11 14.62
CA MET A 260 -11.06 9.50 15.22
C MET A 260 -10.51 10.31 16.41
N CYS A 261 -10.59 11.65 16.35
CA CYS A 261 -10.16 12.49 17.48
C CYS A 261 -10.99 12.22 18.73
N GLU A 262 -12.31 12.07 18.57
CA GLU A 262 -13.22 11.72 19.66
C GLU A 262 -13.01 10.27 20.12
N SER A 263 -12.88 9.33 19.17
CA SER A 263 -12.70 7.91 19.47
C SER A 263 -11.40 7.60 20.21
N CYS A 264 -10.31 8.28 19.84
CA CYS A 264 -8.98 8.08 20.43
C CYS A 264 -8.66 9.04 21.58
N LYS A 265 -9.65 9.80 22.06
CA LYS A 265 -9.46 10.76 23.16
C LYS A 265 -8.93 10.05 24.40
N GLU A 266 -7.88 10.62 24.99
CA GLU A 266 -7.25 10.09 26.21
C GLU A 266 -8.29 9.87 27.32
N GLU A 267 -8.19 8.71 27.97
CA GLU A 267 -9.03 8.18 29.07
C GLU A 267 -10.52 7.94 28.76
N THR A 268 -11.10 8.68 27.81
CA THR A 268 -12.55 8.75 27.60
C THR A 268 -13.01 8.18 26.27
N GLY A 269 -12.10 8.10 25.29
CA GLY A 269 -12.38 7.62 23.94
C GLY A 269 -12.54 6.10 23.90
N LYS A 270 -13.48 5.61 23.07
CA LYS A 270 -13.75 4.17 22.92
C LYS A 270 -12.55 3.37 22.41
N ASP A 271 -11.66 3.98 21.63
CA ASP A 271 -10.43 3.33 21.13
C ASP A 271 -9.23 3.54 22.05
N TRP A 272 -9.33 4.35 23.10
CA TRP A 272 -8.21 4.59 24.02
C TRP A 272 -7.60 3.30 24.58
N PRO A 273 -8.37 2.28 25.02
CA PRO A 273 -7.80 1.02 25.48
C PRO A 273 -6.91 0.32 24.44
N LYS A 274 -7.19 0.51 23.15
CA LYS A 274 -6.45 -0.09 22.02
C LYS A 274 -5.09 0.57 21.79
N ILE A 275 -4.90 1.79 22.27
CA ILE A 275 -3.71 2.62 21.98
C ILE A 275 -2.99 3.16 23.21
N ARG A 276 -3.54 3.02 24.42
CA ARG A 276 -2.96 3.55 25.68
C ARG A 276 -1.53 3.09 26.00
N HIS A 277 -1.09 1.99 25.39
CA HIS A 277 0.27 1.45 25.55
C HIS A 277 1.30 2.19 24.67
N VAL A 278 0.85 3.00 23.70
CA VAL A 278 1.71 3.71 22.75
C VAL A 278 2.36 4.93 23.43
N PRO A 279 3.69 5.04 23.46
CA PRO A 279 4.38 6.09 24.20
C PRO A 279 4.28 7.49 23.56
N ARG A 280 3.99 7.58 22.25
CA ARG A 280 3.90 8.85 21.52
C ARG A 280 2.62 8.88 20.69
N ILE A 281 1.60 9.51 21.24
CA ILE A 281 0.28 9.66 20.61
C ILE A 281 0.07 11.13 20.25
N TYR A 282 -0.24 11.40 18.98
CA TYR A 282 -0.58 12.73 18.47
C TYR A 282 -1.93 12.66 17.77
N VAL A 283 -2.97 13.22 18.39
CA VAL A 283 -4.34 13.25 17.85
C VAL A 283 -4.75 14.71 17.70
N THR A 284 -5.02 15.16 16.47
CA THR A 284 -5.28 16.57 16.14
C THR A 284 -6.31 16.72 15.03
N MET A 285 -7.01 17.85 15.00
CA MET A 285 -7.94 18.20 13.92
C MET A 285 -7.28 18.80 12.68
N TYR A 286 -6.00 19.19 12.77
CA TYR A 286 -5.29 19.93 11.71
C TYR A 286 -4.31 19.06 10.90
#